data_AF-A0A833WH79-F1
#
_entry.id   AF-A0A833WH79-F1
#
_cell.length_a   1.000
_cell.length_b   1.000
_cell.length_c   1.000
_cell.angle_alpha   90.00
_cell.angle_beta   90.00
_cell.angle_gamma   90.00
#
_symmetry.space_group_name_H-M   'P 1'
#
loop_
_entity.id
_entity.type
_entity.pdbx_description
1 polymer ?
#
loop_
_entity_poly.entity_id
_entity_poly.type
_entity_poly.pdbx_seq_one_letter_code
_entity_poly.pdbx_strand_id
1 'polypeptide(L)'
;MDIFNRKINFDALFKFSHITPSTQQHLKKVYASFALCMFVAAAGAYVHVVTHFTQAGLLSALGSLGLMIWLMATPHSHETEQKRLGLLAGSAFLTGVFDTQLTIEKAENGDKDYIWHCVDLFLDFVTLFRKLMMILAMSEKDKKKKK
;
A
#
# COMPACT_ATOMS: atom_id res chain seq x y z
N MET A 1 10.31 -11.97 -40.91
CA MET A 1 9.31 -12.10 -39.83
C MET A 1 9.51 -10.92 -38.88
N ASP A 2 8.91 -9.77 -39.19
CA ASP A 2 9.08 -8.51 -38.45
C ASP A 2 7.92 -8.29 -37.47
N ILE A 3 7.79 -9.20 -36.51
CA ILE A 3 6.71 -9.16 -35.50
C ILE A 3 7.05 -8.17 -34.37
N PHE A 4 8.31 -7.72 -34.29
CA PHE A 4 8.82 -6.85 -33.22
C PHE A 4 8.84 -5.35 -33.56
N ASN A 5 8.50 -4.94 -34.79
CA ASN A 5 8.44 -3.52 -35.16
C ASN A 5 7.03 -2.92 -34.98
N ARG A 6 6.39 -3.18 -33.84
CA ARG A 6 5.14 -2.51 -33.45
C ARG A 6 5.50 -1.41 -32.47
N LYS A 7 5.57 -0.17 -32.96
CA LYS A 7 5.80 1.03 -32.14
C LYS A 7 4.68 1.10 -31.09
N ILE A 8 4.95 0.66 -29.86
CA ILE A 8 3.98 0.66 -28.78
C ILE A 8 3.64 2.11 -28.48
N ASN A 9 2.44 2.52 -28.85
CA ASN A 9 1.95 3.86 -28.65
C ASN A 9 1.41 3.97 -27.21
N PHE A 10 2.29 4.28 -26.25
CA PHE A 10 1.93 4.40 -24.83
C PHE A 10 0.85 5.47 -24.60
N ASP A 11 0.74 6.49 -25.44
CA ASP A 11 -0.36 7.46 -25.41
C ASP A 11 -1.73 6.81 -25.59
N ALA A 12 -1.84 5.72 -26.35
CA ALA A 12 -3.10 4.99 -26.51
C ALA A 12 -3.46 4.18 -25.25
N LEU A 13 -2.47 3.67 -24.52
CA LEU A 13 -2.66 2.98 -23.23
C LEU A 13 -3.12 3.95 -22.13
N PHE A 14 -2.66 5.20 -22.15
CA PHE A 14 -3.02 6.22 -21.16
C PHE A 14 -4.19 7.14 -21.59
N LYS A 15 -4.77 6.92 -22.77
CA LYS A 15 -5.96 7.65 -23.26
C LYS A 15 -7.23 7.15 -22.56
N PHE A 16 -7.49 7.62 -21.35
CA PHE A 16 -8.80 7.46 -20.70
C PHE A 16 -9.80 8.55 -21.12
N SER A 17 -9.81 8.93 -22.40
CA SER A 17 -10.68 10.00 -22.93
C SER A 17 -12.17 9.69 -22.82
N HIS A 18 -12.54 8.43 -22.54
CA HIS A 18 -13.92 8.01 -22.33
C HIS A 18 -14.37 8.06 -20.85
N ILE A 19 -13.48 8.44 -19.92
CA ILE A 19 -13.74 8.52 -18.48
C ILE A 19 -13.80 10.00 -18.06
N THR A 20 -14.82 10.36 -17.27
CA THR A 20 -15.01 11.72 -16.73
C THR A 20 -13.73 12.25 -16.07
N PRO A 21 -13.30 13.50 -16.32
CA PRO A 21 -12.04 14.05 -15.80
C PRO A 21 -11.92 14.01 -14.27
N SER A 22 -13.05 14.10 -13.55
CA SER A 22 -13.10 13.91 -12.09
C SER A 22 -12.68 12.51 -11.66
N THR A 23 -13.18 11.48 -12.36
CA THR A 23 -12.88 10.08 -12.08
C THR A 23 -11.43 9.72 -12.45
N GLN A 24 -10.89 10.29 -13.54
CA GLN A 24 -9.48 10.13 -13.87
C GLN A 24 -8.55 10.66 -12.78
N GLN A 25 -8.84 11.84 -12.21
CA GLN A 25 -8.02 12.41 -11.14
C GLN A 25 -8.05 11.55 -9.88
N HIS A 26 -9.22 11.01 -9.55
CA HIS A 26 -9.40 10.11 -8.43
C HIS A 26 -8.62 8.81 -8.63
N LEU A 27 -8.77 8.15 -9.79
CA LEU A 27 -7.99 6.95 -10.14
C LEU A 27 -6.49 7.22 -10.06
N LYS A 28 -6.01 8.33 -10.64
CA LYS A 28 -4.58 8.69 -10.59
C LYS A 28 -4.06 8.76 -9.15
N LYS A 29 -4.82 9.36 -8.24
CA LYS A 29 -4.45 9.44 -6.81
C LYS A 29 -4.48 8.08 -6.12
N VAL A 30 -5.45 7.23 -6.46
CA VAL A 30 -5.55 5.85 -5.95
C VAL A 30 -4.31 5.06 -6.35
N TYR A 31 -4.05 4.96 -7.66
CA TYR A 31 -2.94 4.16 -8.17
C TYR A 31 -1.58 4.71 -7.74
N ALA A 32 -1.41 6.03 -7.66
CA ALA A 32 -0.18 6.64 -7.17
C ALA A 32 0.08 6.31 -5.68
N SER A 33 -0.92 6.49 -4.82
CA SER A 33 -0.78 6.20 -3.38
C SER A 33 -0.58 4.70 -3.12
N PHE A 34 -1.23 3.88 -3.93
CA PHE A 34 -1.09 2.44 -3.91
C PHE A 34 0.31 1.97 -4.34
N ALA A 35 0.84 2.51 -5.44
CA ALA A 35 2.20 2.23 -5.88
C ALA A 35 3.24 2.68 -4.84
N LEU A 36 2.99 3.83 -4.20
CA LEU A 36 3.82 4.30 -3.08
C LEU A 36 3.77 3.31 -1.90
N CYS A 37 2.59 2.83 -1.50
CA CYS A 37 2.49 1.83 -0.43
C CYS A 37 3.25 0.56 -0.75
N MET A 38 3.17 0.08 -2.01
CA MET A 38 3.92 -1.10 -2.46
C MET A 38 5.43 -0.88 -2.36
N PHE A 39 5.90 0.28 -2.82
CA PHE A 39 7.32 0.63 -2.74
C PHE A 39 7.81 0.74 -1.29
N VAL A 40 6.99 1.34 -0.42
CA VAL A 40 7.30 1.51 1.01
C VAL A 40 7.28 0.17 1.75
N ALA A 41 6.34 -0.73 1.45
CA ALA A 41 6.33 -2.09 1.98
C ALA A 41 7.57 -2.88 1.53
N ALA A 42 7.94 -2.79 0.24
CA ALA A 42 9.15 -3.39 -0.30
C ALA A 42 10.42 -2.83 0.35
N ALA A 43 10.47 -1.51 0.60
CA ALA A 43 11.56 -0.88 1.34
C ALA A 43 11.64 -1.39 2.78
N GLY A 44 10.50 -1.59 3.44
CA GLY A 44 10.42 -2.22 4.77
C GLY A 44 11.00 -3.62 4.80
N ALA A 45 10.59 -4.46 3.83
CA ALA A 45 11.15 -5.79 3.66
C ALA A 45 12.67 -5.76 3.46
N TYR A 46 13.16 -4.88 2.57
CA TYR A 46 14.59 -4.75 2.28
C TYR A 46 15.39 -4.29 3.51
N VAL A 47 14.91 -3.26 4.23
CA VAL A 47 15.56 -2.78 5.46
C VAL A 47 15.67 -3.91 6.47
N HIS A 48 14.62 -4.71 6.62
CA HIS A 48 14.65 -5.84 7.55
C HIS A 48 15.71 -6.89 7.15
N VAL A 49 15.76 -7.28 5.87
CA VAL A 49 16.76 -8.22 5.35
C VAL A 49 18.19 -7.71 5.57
N VAL A 50 18.44 -6.42 5.33
CA VAL A 50 19.78 -5.83 5.48
C VAL A 50 20.18 -5.66 6.95
N THR A 51 19.24 -5.34 7.83
CA THR A 51 19.55 -5.06 9.23
C THR A 51 19.67 -6.31 10.10
N HIS A 52 19.31 -7.51 9.60
CA HIS A 52 19.33 -8.77 10.37
C HIS A 52 18.68 -8.63 11.77
N PHE A 53 17.73 -7.70 11.91
CA PHE A 53 17.17 -7.34 13.21
C PHE A 53 16.07 -8.35 13.59
N THR A 54 16.48 -9.53 14.04
CA THR A 54 15.65 -10.73 14.29
C THR A 54 14.73 -10.62 15.51
N GLN A 55 14.63 -9.46 16.18
CA GLN A 55 13.90 -9.34 17.45
C GLN A 55 12.84 -8.21 17.47
N ALA A 56 12.51 -7.62 16.31
CA ALA A 56 11.49 -6.57 16.24
C ALA A 56 10.06 -7.07 15.96
N GLY A 57 9.81 -8.36 15.71
CA GLY A 57 8.54 -8.83 15.13
C GLY A 57 7.30 -8.34 15.88
N LEU A 58 7.29 -8.52 17.20
CA LEU A 58 6.21 -8.04 18.06
C LEU A 58 6.11 -6.50 18.08
N LEU A 59 7.26 -5.81 18.01
CA LEU A 59 7.35 -4.35 18.05
C LEU A 59 6.84 -3.73 16.73
N SER A 60 7.13 -4.36 15.60
CA SER A 60 6.63 -3.99 14.27
C SER A 60 5.12 -4.24 14.15
N ALA A 61 4.62 -5.36 14.69
CA ALA A 61 3.19 -5.66 14.74
C ALA A 61 2.40 -4.69 15.64
N LEU A 62 2.92 -4.41 16.85
CA LEU A 62 2.32 -3.43 17.75
C LEU A 62 2.40 -2.02 17.17
N GLY A 63 3.49 -1.69 16.47
CA GLY A 63 3.64 -0.43 15.75
C GLY A 63 2.63 -0.27 14.61
N SER A 64 2.41 -1.32 13.80
CA SER A 64 1.41 -1.27 12.71
C SER A 64 -0.02 -1.15 13.26
N LEU A 65 -0.35 -1.88 14.33
CA LEU A 65 -1.62 -1.74 15.04
C LEU A 65 -1.80 -0.37 15.68
N GLY A 66 -0.75 0.18 16.30
CA GLY A 66 -0.75 1.52 16.89
C GLY A 66 -1.01 2.61 15.85
N LEU A 67 -0.33 2.54 14.70
CA LEU A 67 -0.59 3.43 13.57
C LEU A 67 -2.01 3.25 13.01
N MET A 68 -2.56 2.03 13.05
CA MET A 68 -3.91 1.75 12.58
C MET A 68 -4.98 2.34 13.52
N ILE A 69 -4.80 2.21 14.84
CA ILE A 69 -5.68 2.81 15.85
C ILE A 69 -5.59 4.35 15.76
N TRP A 70 -4.38 4.87 15.57
CA TRP A 70 -4.16 6.31 15.37
C TRP A 70 -4.86 6.81 14.09
N LEU A 71 -4.85 6.04 13.01
CA LEU A 71 -5.57 6.37 11.77
C LEU A 71 -7.08 6.48 12.01
N MET A 72 -7.64 5.60 12.83
CA MET A 72 -9.07 5.63 13.20
C MET A 72 -9.40 6.79 14.13
N ALA A 73 -8.50 7.14 15.06
CA ALA A 73 -8.69 8.23 16.02
C ALA A 73 -8.55 9.62 15.39
N THR A 74 -7.97 9.73 14.20
CA THR A 74 -7.71 11.02 13.56
C THR A 74 -8.97 11.58 12.89
N PRO A 75 -9.45 12.79 13.26
CA PRO A 75 -10.62 13.41 12.63
C PRO A 75 -10.40 13.69 11.14
N HIS A 76 -11.46 13.50 10.35
CA HIS A 76 -11.40 13.51 8.89
C HIS A 76 -11.51 14.93 8.34
N SER A 77 -10.37 15.64 8.25
CA SER A 77 -10.29 16.98 7.66
C SER A 77 -9.29 17.03 6.49
N HIS A 78 -9.49 17.98 5.57
CA HIS A 78 -8.66 18.20 4.37
C HIS A 78 -7.20 18.55 4.72
N GLU A 79 -6.94 19.13 5.89
CA GLU A 79 -5.57 19.39 6.39
C GLU A 79 -4.86 18.11 6.84
N THR A 80 -5.61 17.06 7.17
CA THR A 80 -5.10 15.82 7.75
C THR A 80 -4.92 14.71 6.70
N GLU A 81 -5.26 14.96 5.43
CA GLU A 81 -5.10 14.00 4.33
C GLU A 81 -3.63 13.57 4.15
N GLN A 82 -2.71 14.53 4.17
CA GLN A 82 -1.26 14.25 4.06
C GLN A 82 -0.74 13.46 5.27
N LYS A 83 -1.23 13.78 6.48
CA LYS A 83 -0.88 13.02 7.69
C LYS A 83 -1.39 11.58 7.63
N ARG A 84 -2.59 11.36 7.09
CA ARG A 84 -3.17 10.01 6.89
C ARG A 84 -2.42 9.21 5.84
N LEU A 85 -2.00 9.85 4.73
CA LEU A 85 -1.14 9.20 3.74
C LEU A 85 0.22 8.80 4.33
N GLY A 86 0.82 9.69 5.13
CA GLY A 86 2.05 9.37 5.86
C GLY A 86 1.87 8.23 6.87
N LEU A 87 0.75 8.21 7.59
CA LEU A 87 0.41 7.14 8.54
C LEU A 87 0.13 5.81 7.82
N LEU A 88 -0.51 5.85 6.65
CA LEU A 88 -0.68 4.71 5.76
C LEU A 88 0.67 4.17 5.29
N ALA A 89 1.55 5.05 4.80
CA ALA A 89 2.88 4.67 4.34
C ALA A 89 3.70 4.07 5.49
N GLY A 90 3.67 4.68 6.69
CA GLY A 90 4.31 4.13 7.88
C GLY A 90 3.73 2.78 8.28
N SER A 91 2.40 2.60 8.20
CA SER A 91 1.78 1.31 8.46
C SER A 91 2.18 0.25 7.43
N ALA A 92 2.25 0.62 6.14
CA ALA A 92 2.70 -0.27 5.07
C ALA A 92 4.17 -0.67 5.21
N PHE A 93 5.02 0.26 5.66
CA PHE A 93 6.42 -0.02 5.98
C PHE A 93 6.54 -1.05 7.11
N LEU A 94 5.85 -0.82 8.23
CA LEU A 94 5.90 -1.71 9.39
C LEU A 94 5.29 -3.08 9.10
N THR A 95 4.21 -3.13 8.33
CA THR A 95 3.62 -4.39 7.83
C THR A 95 4.63 -5.15 6.96
N GLY A 96 5.27 -4.50 5.97
CA GLY A 96 6.27 -5.16 5.13
C GLY A 96 7.48 -5.69 5.92
N VAL A 97 7.92 -4.97 6.95
CA VAL A 97 8.96 -5.43 7.90
C VAL A 97 8.49 -6.67 8.67
N PHE A 98 7.24 -6.67 9.16
CA PHE A 98 6.67 -7.75 9.95
C PHE A 98 6.44 -9.02 9.13
N ASP A 99 5.86 -8.91 7.92
CA ASP A 99 5.59 -10.05 7.03
C ASP A 99 6.89 -10.75 6.60
N THR A 100 7.95 -9.96 6.38
CA THR A 100 9.26 -10.49 6.03
C THR A 100 9.88 -11.26 7.20
N GLN A 101 9.74 -10.75 8.44
CA GLN A 101 10.17 -11.46 9.65
C GLN A 101 9.45 -12.79 9.83
N LEU A 102 8.11 -12.77 9.77
CA LEU A 102 7.29 -13.97 9.87
C LEU A 102 7.64 -15.00 8.80
N THR A 103 7.97 -14.53 7.59
CA THR A 103 8.36 -15.41 6.49
C THR A 103 9.71 -16.07 6.73
N ILE A 104 10.70 -15.33 7.23
CA ILE A 104 12.03 -15.87 7.54
C ILE A 104 11.96 -16.81 8.74
N GLU A 105 11.26 -16.44 9.82
CA GLU A 105 11.15 -17.25 11.03
C GLU A 105 10.43 -18.58 10.76
N LYS A 106 9.32 -18.57 10.02
CA LYS A 106 8.65 -19.81 9.61
C LYS A 106 9.52 -20.66 8.69
N ALA A 107 10.30 -20.03 7.79
CA ALA A 107 11.24 -20.74 6.94
C ALA A 107 12.39 -21.38 7.73
N GLU A 108 12.91 -20.72 8.76
CA GLU A 108 13.90 -21.28 9.69
C GLU A 108 13.30 -22.40 10.55
N ASN A 109 12.03 -22.29 10.94
CA ASN A 109 11.30 -23.31 11.67
C ASN A 109 10.91 -24.54 10.81
N GLY A 110 11.38 -24.59 9.56
CA GLY A 110 11.24 -25.72 8.65
C GLY A 110 9.98 -25.70 7.80
N ASP A 111 9.15 -24.65 7.89
CA ASP A 111 7.96 -24.48 7.06
C ASP A 111 8.34 -23.93 5.69
N LYS A 112 8.07 -24.72 4.63
CA LYS A 112 8.43 -24.39 3.25
C LYS A 112 7.22 -23.99 2.41
N ASP A 113 6.06 -23.75 3.04
CA ASP A 113 4.81 -23.46 2.33
C ASP A 113 4.75 -22.01 1.79
N TYR A 114 5.61 -21.72 0.80
CA TYR A 114 5.68 -20.42 0.12
C TYR A 114 4.34 -19.97 -0.49
N ILE A 115 3.44 -20.90 -0.83
CA ILE A 115 2.10 -20.57 -1.36
C ILE A 115 1.27 -19.84 -0.31
N TRP A 116 1.25 -20.34 0.94
CA TRP A 116 0.50 -19.69 2.02
C TRP A 116 1.08 -18.34 2.39
N HIS A 117 2.40 -18.19 2.33
CA HIS A 117 3.07 -16.91 2.53
C HIS A 117 2.72 -15.89 1.43
N CYS A 118 2.63 -16.33 0.17
CA CYS A 118 2.13 -15.47 -0.91
C CYS A 118 0.67 -15.05 -0.71
N VAL A 119 -0.18 -15.94 -0.19
CA VAL A 119 -1.58 -15.62 0.11
C VAL A 119 -1.69 -14.60 1.24
N ASP A 120 -0.87 -14.73 2.29
CA ASP A 120 -0.80 -13.78 3.41
C ASP A 120 -0.43 -12.38 2.90
N LEU A 121 0.64 -12.29 2.10
CA LEU A 121 1.09 -11.06 1.45
C LEU A 121 0.01 -10.45 0.53
N PHE A 122 -0.74 -11.29 -0.18
CA PHE A 122 -1.84 -10.84 -1.03
C PHE A 122 -3.02 -10.30 -0.23
N LEU A 123 -3.38 -10.92 0.89
CA LEU A 123 -4.47 -10.45 1.75
C LEU A 123 -4.12 -9.14 2.45
N ASP A 124 -2.87 -8.96 2.85
CA ASP A 124 -2.43 -7.71 3.47
C ASP A 124 -2.43 -6.54 2.48
N PHE A 125 -2.05 -6.83 1.23
CA PHE A 125 -2.23 -5.94 0.10
C PHE A 125 -3.70 -5.54 -0.13
N VAL A 126 -4.63 -6.51 -0.15
CA VAL A 126 -6.08 -6.21 -0.31
C VAL A 126 -6.58 -5.36 0.87
N THR A 127 -6.05 -5.60 2.07
CA THR A 127 -6.40 -4.85 3.27
C THR A 127 -5.91 -3.39 3.21
N LEU A 128 -4.68 -3.16 2.77
CA LEU A 128 -4.13 -1.82 2.50
C LEU A 128 -4.91 -1.11 1.38
N PHE A 129 -5.25 -1.82 0.30
CA PHE A 129 -6.04 -1.27 -0.79
C PHE A 129 -7.44 -0.84 -0.33
N ARG A 130 -8.13 -1.66 0.46
CA ARG A 130 -9.45 -1.31 1.04
C ARG A 130 -9.37 -0.07 1.94
N LYS A 131 -8.32 0.05 2.76
CA LYS A 131 -8.08 1.22 3.61
C LYS A 131 -7.84 2.49 2.78
N LEU A 132 -7.07 2.37 1.70
CA LEU A 132 -6.85 3.47 0.75
C LEU A 132 -8.16 3.96 0.13
N MET A 133 -9.00 3.03 -0.32
CA MET A 133 -10.32 3.34 -0.89
C MET A 133 -11.22 4.06 0.11
N MET A 134 -11.20 3.68 1.39
CA MET A 134 -11.97 4.36 2.44
C MET A 134 -11.50 5.81 2.65
N ILE A 135 -10.19 6.05 2.72
CA ILE A 135 -9.61 7.40 2.89
C ILE A 135 -10.05 8.33 1.75
N LEU A 136 -9.98 7.80 0.53
CA LEU A 136 -10.22 8.52 -0.69
C LEU A 136 -11.73 8.75 -0.95
N ALA A 137 -12.58 7.78 -0.63
CA ALA A 137 -14.04 7.94 -0.65
C ALA A 137 -14.52 9.03 0.34
N MET A 138 -13.82 9.21 1.46
CA MET A 138 -14.10 10.28 2.40
C MET A 138 -13.56 11.64 1.91
N SER A 139 -12.39 11.68 1.27
CA SER A 139 -11.86 12.91 0.64
C SER A 139 -12.79 13.46 -0.45
N GLU A 140 -13.45 12.59 -1.23
CA GLU A 140 -14.44 13.02 -2.23
C GLU A 140 -15.72 13.62 -1.61
N LYS A 141 -16.19 13.07 -0.49
CA LYS A 141 -17.39 13.57 0.22
C LYS A 141 -17.18 14.99 0.77
N ASP A 142 -15.99 15.31 1.26
CA ASP A 142 -15.64 16.65 1.76
C ASP A 142 -15.67 17.71 0.66
N LYS A 143 -15.19 17.37 -0.55
CA LYS A 143 -15.23 18.28 -1.71
C LYS A 143 -16.65 18.62 -2.16
N LYS A 144 -17.60 17.71 -2.00
CA LYS A 144 -19.02 17.96 -2.30
C LYS A 144 -19.74 18.79 -1.23
N LYS A 145 -19.23 18.84 0.02
CA LYS A 145 -19.79 19.68 1.09
C LYS A 145 -19.31 21.13 1.05
N LYS A 146 -18.16 21.41 0.45
CA LYS A 146 -17.59 22.76 0.27
C LYS A 146 -18.05 23.47 -1.01
N LYS A 147 -18.88 22.82 -1.83
CA LYS A 147 -19.44 23.35 -3.08
C LYS A 147 -20.94 23.53 -2.90
#